data_AF-A0A819CG46-F1
#
_entry.id   AF-A0A819CG46-F1
#
_cell.length_a   1.000
_cell.length_b   1.000
_cell.length_c   1.000
_cell.angle_alpha   90.00
_cell.angle_beta   90.00
_cell.angle_gamma   90.00
#
_symmetry.space_group_name_H-M   'P 1'
#
loop_
_entity.id
_entity.type
_entity.pdbx_description
1 polymer ?
#
loop_
_entity_poly.entity_id
_entity_poly.type
_entity_poly.pdbx_seq_one_letter_code
_entity_poly.pdbx_strand_id
1 'polypeptide(L)'
;MHYYQKFAIIGFSIGLVPIILGITGLTTSNWISINHNGSSSVITYGLFQKFPNETIQREDLTAFEICQYFEISGYVLLILGVFIGILCTELFYKRNIQFISPIIIMIGTILIFIGLLLYIKTLVEMTYDNPIENIYFGYSMILMICTNITGCILTVYFSFVAGYIHRHILSTVNIY
;
A
#
# COMPACT_ATOMS: atom_id res chain seq x y z
N MET A 1 29.64 14.99 -6.93
CA MET A 1 29.13 13.73 -6.33
C MET A 1 27.99 13.92 -5.31
N HIS A 2 27.96 14.95 -4.45
CA HIS A 2 27.00 15.03 -3.33
C HIS A 2 25.51 15.34 -3.62
N TYR A 3 25.14 15.94 -4.77
CA TYR A 3 23.76 16.38 -4.99
C TYR A 3 22.78 15.22 -5.26
N TYR A 4 23.21 14.15 -5.92
CA TYR A 4 22.33 13.04 -6.30
C TYR A 4 21.95 12.15 -5.11
N GLN A 5 22.89 11.92 -4.18
CA GLN A 5 22.63 11.22 -2.93
C GLN A 5 21.58 11.97 -2.09
N LYS A 6 21.69 13.30 -2.01
CA LYS A 6 20.70 14.14 -1.31
C LYS A 6 19.31 14.03 -1.95
N PHE A 7 19.22 14.01 -3.28
CA PHE A 7 17.95 13.82 -3.98
C PHE A 7 17.32 12.46 -3.68
N ALA A 8 18.11 11.38 -3.73
CA ALA A 8 17.64 10.04 -3.39
C ALA A 8 17.16 9.95 -1.93
N ILE A 9 17.90 10.52 -0.97
CA ILE A 9 17.54 10.55 0.47
C ILE A 9 16.23 11.32 0.70
N ILE A 10 16.02 12.45 0.00
CA ILE A 10 14.75 13.20 0.07
C ILE A 10 13.60 12.33 -0.43
N GLY A 11 13.79 11.63 -1.55
CA GLY A 11 12.83 10.67 -2.08
C GLY A 11 12.46 9.56 -1.10
N PHE A 12 13.46 8.97 -0.42
CA PHE A 12 13.23 7.98 0.63
C PHE A 12 12.48 8.54 1.83
N SER A 13 12.84 9.76 2.25
CA SER A 13 12.18 10.42 3.39
C SER A 13 10.71 10.70 3.11
N ILE A 14 10.39 11.14 1.88
CA ILE A 14 9.00 11.32 1.42
C ILE A 14 8.29 9.96 1.30
N GLY A 15 9.01 8.92 0.87
CA GLY A 15 8.47 7.57 0.73
C GLY A 15 8.08 6.85 2.01
N LEU A 16 8.61 7.28 3.16
CA LEU A 16 8.20 6.74 4.46
C LEU A 16 6.82 7.24 4.91
N VAL A 17 6.42 8.44 4.49
CA VAL A 17 5.13 9.04 4.85
C VAL A 17 3.94 8.15 4.44
N PRO A 18 3.79 7.70 3.18
CA PRO A 18 2.70 6.82 2.79
C PRO A 18 2.76 5.45 3.49
N ILE A 19 3.95 4.92 3.78
CA ILE A 19 4.08 3.66 4.52
C ILE A 19 3.50 3.81 5.93
N ILE A 20 3.84 4.88 6.64
CA ILE A 20 3.33 5.15 7.99
C ILE A 20 1.81 5.34 7.95
N LEU A 21 1.33 6.16 7.00
CA LEU A 21 -0.11 6.37 6.80
C LEU A 21 -0.83 5.04 6.55
N GLY A 22 -0.29 4.22 5.67
CA GLY A 22 -0.83 2.91 5.37
C GLY A 22 -0.90 1.96 6.55
N ILE A 23 0.15 1.90 7.39
CA ILE A 23 0.14 1.12 8.63
C ILE A 23 -0.94 1.62 9.59
N THR A 24 -1.12 2.95 9.71
CA THR A 24 -2.26 3.49 10.47
C THR A 24 -3.61 3.12 9.85
N GLY A 25 -3.72 3.06 8.53
CA GLY A 25 -4.91 2.56 7.84
C GLY A 25 -5.20 1.11 8.22
N LEU A 26 -4.22 0.22 8.14
CA LEU A 26 -4.35 -1.20 8.49
C LEU A 26 -4.76 -1.45 9.95
N THR A 27 -4.23 -0.67 10.89
CA THR A 27 -4.39 -0.92 12.33
C THR A 27 -5.63 -0.28 12.95
N THR A 28 -6.27 0.65 12.24
CA THR A 28 -7.44 1.37 12.75
C THR A 28 -8.72 0.56 12.57
N SER A 29 -9.63 0.68 13.53
CA SER A 29 -10.90 -0.06 13.55
C SER A 29 -12.01 0.59 12.72
N ASN A 30 -11.69 1.41 11.71
CA ASN A 30 -12.66 2.14 10.89
C ASN A 30 -12.49 1.89 9.40
N TRP A 31 -12.56 0.61 9.03
CA TRP A 31 -12.60 0.18 7.63
C TRP A 31 -14.01 0.23 7.08
N ILE A 32 -14.97 -0.28 7.85
CA ILE A 32 -16.39 -0.20 7.51
C ILE A 32 -17.22 0.14 8.74
N SER A 33 -18.38 0.72 8.51
CA SER A 33 -19.41 0.92 9.53
C SER A 33 -20.73 0.33 9.04
N ILE A 34 -21.34 -0.52 9.85
CA ILE A 34 -22.63 -1.13 9.55
C ILE A 34 -23.69 -0.46 10.42
N ASN A 35 -24.77 -0.02 9.79
CA ASN A 35 -25.97 0.48 10.45
C ASN A 35 -27.16 -0.42 10.09
N HIS A 36 -27.69 -1.14 11.07
CA HIS A 36 -28.89 -1.95 10.88
C HIS A 36 -30.12 -1.04 10.86
N ASN A 37 -30.93 -1.14 9.80
CA ASN A 37 -32.15 -0.34 9.67
C ASN A 37 -33.06 -0.52 10.91
N GLY A 38 -33.38 0.61 11.57
CA GLY A 38 -34.18 0.63 12.79
C GLY A 38 -33.38 0.63 14.09
N SER A 39 -32.04 0.49 14.05
CA SER A 39 -31.16 0.72 15.19
C SER A 39 -30.52 2.11 15.13
N SER A 40 -30.29 2.73 16.30
CA SER A 40 -29.48 3.95 16.42
C SER A 40 -27.98 3.63 16.61
N SER A 41 -27.60 2.36 16.70
CA SER A 41 -26.21 1.95 16.90
C SER A 41 -25.50 1.73 15.56
N VAL A 42 -24.40 2.43 15.35
CA VAL A 42 -23.46 2.16 14.26
C VAL A 42 -22.31 1.31 14.82
N ILE A 43 -22.06 0.16 14.20
CA ILE A 43 -20.94 -0.71 14.59
C ILE A 43 -19.83 -0.54 13.56
N THR A 44 -18.64 -0.18 14.04
CA THR A 44 -17.48 0.04 13.20
C THR A 44 -16.54 -1.16 13.29
N TYR A 45 -16.07 -1.64 12.15
CA TYR A 45 -15.16 -2.78 12.04
C TYR A 45 -13.84 -2.35 11.37
N GLY A 46 -12.73 -2.87 11.90
CA GLY A 46 -11.42 -2.82 11.27
C GLY A 46 -11.15 -4.02 10.36
N LEU A 47 -10.10 -3.91 9.53
CA LEU A 47 -9.71 -4.97 8.60
C LEU A 47 -9.48 -6.33 9.28
N PHE A 48 -8.85 -6.33 10.45
CA PHE A 48 -8.50 -7.54 11.21
C PHE A 48 -9.49 -7.91 12.30
N GLN A 49 -10.59 -7.16 12.45
CA GLN A 49 -11.60 -7.49 13.45
C GLN A 49 -12.49 -8.62 12.93
N LYS A 50 -12.84 -9.54 13.84
CA LYS A 50 -13.81 -10.59 13.53
C LYS A 50 -15.19 -9.99 13.45
N PHE A 51 -15.85 -10.20 12.33
CA PHE A 51 -17.26 -9.94 12.21
C PHE A 51 -18.07 -10.94 13.06
N PRO A 52 -19.25 -10.54 13.56
CA PRO A 52 -20.14 -11.48 14.22
C PRO A 52 -20.56 -12.59 13.23
N ASN A 53 -20.43 -13.86 13.67
CA ASN A 53 -20.65 -15.05 12.83
C ASN A 53 -22.07 -15.17 12.28
N GLU A 54 -23.02 -14.38 12.76
CA GLU A 54 -24.44 -14.49 12.41
C GLU A 54 -24.81 -13.68 11.15
N THR A 55 -23.95 -12.75 10.72
CA THR A 55 -24.25 -11.83 9.60
C THR A 55 -23.48 -12.12 8.31
N ILE A 56 -22.46 -12.98 8.34
CA ILE A 56 -21.52 -13.15 7.22
C ILE A 56 -21.44 -14.61 6.76
N GLN A 57 -21.55 -14.83 5.44
CA GLN A 57 -21.39 -16.16 4.86
C GLN A 57 -19.93 -16.61 4.94
N ARG A 58 -19.70 -17.93 5.02
CA ARG A 58 -18.35 -18.50 5.14
C ARG A 58 -17.42 -18.14 3.97
N GLU A 59 -18.00 -17.95 2.78
CA GLU A 59 -17.25 -17.56 1.58
C GLU A 59 -16.72 -16.12 1.69
N ASP A 60 -17.52 -15.20 2.22
CA ASP A 60 -17.12 -13.81 2.46
C ASP A 60 -16.02 -13.70 3.52
N LEU A 61 -16.10 -14.50 4.60
CA LEU A 61 -15.05 -14.62 5.61
C LEU A 61 -13.70 -15.02 4.99
N THR A 62 -13.72 -15.99 4.08
CA THR A 62 -12.51 -16.45 3.37
C THR A 62 -11.98 -15.35 2.44
N ALA A 63 -12.87 -14.63 1.75
CA ALA A 63 -12.48 -13.51 0.91
C ALA A 63 -11.83 -12.38 1.72
N PHE A 64 -12.38 -12.02 2.89
CA PHE A 64 -11.76 -11.02 3.76
C PHE A 64 -10.38 -11.43 4.28
N GLU A 65 -10.19 -12.69 4.64
CA GLU A 65 -8.87 -13.22 5.01
C GLU A 65 -7.88 -13.11 3.84
N ILE A 66 -8.29 -13.47 2.61
CA ILE A 66 -7.46 -13.30 1.42
C ILE A 66 -7.08 -11.84 1.20
N CYS A 67 -8.02 -10.90 1.39
CA CYS A 67 -7.74 -9.47 1.31
C CYS A 67 -6.68 -9.05 2.34
N GLN A 68 -6.80 -9.49 3.59
CA GLN A 68 -5.82 -9.22 4.65
C GLN A 68 -4.41 -9.69 4.25
N TYR A 69 -4.28 -10.87 3.65
CA TYR A 69 -2.99 -11.37 3.18
C TYR A 69 -2.39 -10.51 2.06
N PHE A 70 -3.21 -10.09 1.08
CA PHE A 70 -2.76 -9.19 0.02
C PHE A 70 -2.30 -7.85 0.56
N GLU A 71 -3.06 -7.26 1.48
CA GLU A 71 -2.70 -6.01 2.14
C GLU A 71 -1.38 -6.13 2.91
N ILE A 72 -1.27 -7.10 3.83
CA ILE A 72 -0.05 -7.29 4.64
C ILE A 72 1.16 -7.54 3.74
N SER A 73 1.05 -8.47 2.78
CA SER A 73 2.17 -8.81 1.89
C SER A 73 2.61 -7.62 1.04
N GLY A 74 1.66 -6.82 0.56
CA GLY A 74 1.95 -5.60 -0.19
C GLY A 74 2.71 -4.55 0.64
N TYR A 75 2.34 -4.35 1.91
CA TYR A 75 3.08 -3.45 2.81
C TYR A 75 4.48 -3.96 3.16
N VAL A 76 4.63 -5.26 3.39
CA VAL A 76 5.94 -5.87 3.63
C VAL A 76 6.87 -5.61 2.44
N LEU A 77 6.38 -5.77 1.20
CA LEU A 77 7.16 -5.47 0.01
C LEU A 77 7.47 -3.97 -0.12
N LEU A 78 6.54 -3.08 0.19
CA LEU A 78 6.77 -1.63 0.19
C LEU A 78 7.91 -1.23 1.13
N ILE A 79 7.88 -1.72 2.37
CA ILE A 79 8.93 -1.47 3.38
C ILE A 79 10.26 -2.03 2.90
N LEU A 80 10.27 -3.27 2.43
CA LEU A 80 11.47 -3.96 1.95
C LEU A 80 12.07 -3.25 0.72
N GLY A 81 11.23 -2.80 -0.21
CA GLY A 81 11.64 -2.07 -1.40
C GLY A 81 12.29 -0.72 -1.06
N VAL A 82 11.70 0.03 -0.12
CA VAL A 82 12.28 1.29 0.39
C VAL A 82 13.62 1.03 1.09
N PHE A 83 13.68 0.01 1.96
CA PHE A 83 14.91 -0.33 2.69
C PHE A 83 16.05 -0.73 1.74
N ILE A 84 15.77 -1.59 0.75
CA ILE A 84 16.72 -1.97 -0.29
C ILE A 84 17.18 -0.74 -1.08
N GLY A 85 16.27 0.17 -1.42
CA GLY A 85 16.61 1.39 -2.14
C GLY A 85 17.62 2.25 -1.38
N ILE A 86 17.42 2.46 -0.08
CA ILE A 86 18.35 3.20 0.79
C ILE A 86 19.71 2.50 0.80
N LEU A 87 19.70 1.19 1.06
CA LEU A 87 20.91 0.38 1.18
C LEU A 87 21.72 0.35 -0.13
N CYS A 88 21.03 0.31 -1.28
CA CYS A 88 21.66 0.38 -2.59
C CYS A 88 22.24 1.77 -2.89
N THR A 89 21.59 2.83 -2.43
CA THR A 89 22.06 4.21 -2.62
C THR A 89 23.34 4.48 -1.83
N GLU A 90 23.46 3.92 -0.62
CA GLU A 90 24.63 4.08 0.25
C GLU A 90 25.79 3.13 -0.12
N LEU A 91 25.50 1.89 -0.53
CA LEU A 91 26.53 0.84 -0.68
C LEU A 91 26.88 0.47 -2.13
N PHE A 92 25.98 0.67 -3.10
CA PHE A 92 26.14 0.09 -4.45
C PHE A 92 25.82 1.06 -5.59
N TYR A 93 26.85 1.52 -6.30
CA TYR A 93 26.72 2.36 -7.52
C TYR A 93 26.36 1.59 -8.81
N LYS A 94 25.96 0.31 -8.71
CA LYS A 94 25.66 -0.52 -9.90
C LYS A 94 24.20 -0.37 -10.34
N ARG A 95 24.02 0.06 -11.60
CA ARG A 95 22.72 0.28 -12.27
C ARG A 95 21.69 -0.83 -12.03
N ASN A 96 22.08 -2.09 -12.23
CA ASN A 96 21.13 -3.19 -12.23
C ASN A 96 20.54 -3.46 -10.83
N ILE A 97 21.23 -3.07 -9.77
CA ILE A 97 20.78 -3.27 -8.39
C ILE A 97 19.80 -2.15 -7.98
N GLN A 98 19.97 -0.94 -8.53
CA GLN A 98 19.09 0.20 -8.23
C GLN A 98 17.67 0.04 -8.78
N PHE A 99 17.46 -0.78 -9.81
CA PHE A 99 16.11 -1.10 -10.34
C PHE A 99 15.36 -2.15 -9.52
N ILE A 100 16.03 -2.87 -8.62
CA ILE A 100 15.38 -3.89 -7.79
C ILE A 100 14.36 -3.24 -6.84
N SER A 101 14.75 -2.12 -6.21
CA SER A 101 13.88 -1.37 -5.29
C SER A 101 12.54 -0.94 -5.92
N PRO A 102 12.51 -0.20 -7.06
CA PRO A 102 11.24 0.22 -7.66
C PRO A 102 10.39 -0.97 -8.14
N ILE A 103 10.99 -2.07 -8.60
CA ILE A 103 10.23 -3.29 -8.98
C ILE A 103 9.52 -3.88 -7.75
N ILE A 104 10.22 -4.00 -6.62
CA ILE A 104 9.64 -4.52 -5.39
C ILE A 104 8.50 -3.62 -4.89
N ILE A 105 8.71 -2.30 -4.90
CA ILE A 105 7.68 -1.32 -4.50
C ILE A 105 6.45 -1.47 -5.42
N MET A 106 6.65 -1.59 -6.74
CA MET A 106 5.59 -1.77 -7.71
C MET A 106 4.76 -3.03 -7.42
N ILE A 107 5.41 -4.18 -7.19
CA ILE A 107 4.73 -5.43 -6.84
C ILE A 107 3.93 -5.24 -5.54
N GLY A 108 4.51 -4.60 -4.53
CA GLY A 108 3.82 -4.31 -3.27
C GLY A 108 2.55 -3.46 -3.48
N THR A 109 2.63 -2.40 -4.29
CA THR A 109 1.48 -1.55 -4.60
C THR A 109 0.38 -2.29 -5.37
N ILE A 110 0.75 -3.19 -6.28
CA ILE A 110 -0.22 -4.02 -7.01
C ILE A 110 -0.95 -4.96 -6.04
N LEU A 111 -0.24 -5.60 -5.10
CA LEU A 111 -0.87 -6.48 -4.12
C LEU A 111 -1.87 -5.73 -3.21
N ILE A 112 -1.49 -4.55 -2.70
CA ILE A 112 -2.41 -3.68 -1.93
C ILE A 112 -3.63 -3.33 -2.79
N PHE A 113 -3.43 -3.01 -4.08
CA PHE A 113 -4.54 -2.64 -4.94
C PHE A 113 -5.51 -3.81 -5.17
N ILE A 114 -4.97 -5.01 -5.38
CA ILE A 114 -5.76 -6.24 -5.50
C ILE A 114 -6.52 -6.52 -4.20
N GLY A 115 -5.87 -6.37 -3.04
CA GLY A 115 -6.50 -6.52 -1.72
C GLY A 115 -7.68 -5.58 -1.54
N LEU A 116 -7.50 -4.28 -1.81
CA LEU A 116 -8.56 -3.27 -1.76
C LEU A 116 -9.74 -3.59 -2.70
N LEU A 117 -9.46 -3.99 -3.94
CA LEU A 117 -10.51 -4.32 -4.91
C LEU A 117 -11.33 -5.54 -4.48
N LEU A 118 -10.67 -6.59 -3.99
CA LEU A 118 -11.34 -7.77 -3.47
C LEU A 118 -12.20 -7.40 -2.24
N TYR A 119 -11.69 -6.58 -1.34
CA TYR A 119 -12.41 -6.17 -0.15
C TYR A 119 -13.67 -5.36 -0.50
N ILE A 120 -13.56 -4.41 -1.44
CA ILE A 120 -14.71 -3.64 -1.95
C ILE A 120 -15.72 -4.56 -2.64
N LYS A 121 -15.26 -5.51 -3.46
CA LYS A 121 -16.12 -6.49 -4.13
C LYS A 121 -16.94 -7.28 -3.12
N THR A 122 -16.29 -7.86 -2.11
CA THR A 122 -16.96 -8.65 -1.06
C THR A 122 -17.97 -7.81 -0.28
N LEU A 123 -17.67 -6.54 0.03
CA LEU A 123 -18.64 -5.65 0.68
C LEU A 123 -19.86 -5.35 -0.17
N VAL A 124 -19.67 -5.14 -1.47
CA VAL A 124 -20.78 -4.90 -2.41
C VAL A 124 -21.68 -6.13 -2.49
N GLU A 125 -21.10 -7.33 -2.56
CA GLU A 125 -21.83 -8.60 -2.54
C GLU A 125 -22.62 -8.77 -1.23
N MET A 126 -21.99 -8.52 -0.08
CA MET A 126 -22.67 -8.55 1.22
C MET A 126 -23.84 -7.55 1.32
N THR A 127 -23.68 -6.34 0.79
CA THR A 127 -24.73 -5.32 0.81
C THR A 127 -25.90 -5.72 -0.08
N TYR A 128 -25.61 -6.35 -1.22
CA TYR A 128 -26.62 -6.85 -2.15
C TYR A 128 -27.44 -7.99 -1.53
N ASP A 129 -26.79 -8.90 -0.83
CA ASP A 129 -27.45 -10.04 -0.18
C ASP A 129 -28.24 -9.64 1.08
N ASN A 130 -27.84 -8.56 1.77
CA ASN A 130 -28.48 -8.06 2.99
C ASN A 130 -28.92 -6.58 2.87
N PRO A 131 -29.99 -6.26 2.12
CA PRO A 131 -30.41 -4.87 1.84
C PRO A 131 -30.94 -4.09 3.06
N ILE A 132 -31.04 -4.74 4.22
CA ILE A 132 -31.51 -4.15 5.49
C ILE A 132 -30.35 -3.45 6.23
N GLU A 133 -29.11 -3.65 5.79
CA GLU A 133 -27.92 -3.08 6.39
C GLU A 133 -27.34 -1.97 5.50
N ASN A 134 -27.21 -0.76 6.05
CA ASN A 134 -26.47 0.30 5.37
C ASN A 134 -24.99 0.15 5.73
N ILE A 135 -24.15 -0.16 4.74
CA ILE A 135 -22.70 -0.25 4.88
C ILE A 135 -22.06 1.06 4.42
N TYR A 136 -21.25 1.66 5.28
CA TYR A 136 -20.49 2.87 4.99
C TYR A 136 -18.99 2.56 4.99
N PHE A 137 -18.27 3.10 4.00
CA PHE A 137 -16.81 3.05 3.99
C PHE A 137 -16.25 3.95 5.08
N GLY A 138 -15.37 3.39 5.91
CA GLY A 138 -14.66 4.13 6.93
C GLY A 138 -13.44 4.88 6.38
N TYR A 139 -12.86 5.77 7.18
CA TYR A 139 -11.71 6.56 6.73
C TYR A 139 -10.48 5.70 6.44
N SER A 140 -10.34 4.54 7.08
CA SER A 140 -9.18 3.66 6.88
C SER A 140 -9.10 3.19 5.43
N MET A 141 -10.23 2.87 4.80
CA MET A 141 -10.28 2.55 3.38
C MET A 141 -9.76 3.68 2.50
N ILE A 142 -10.24 4.90 2.74
CA ILE A 142 -9.83 6.08 1.98
C ILE A 142 -8.32 6.29 2.11
N LEU A 143 -7.82 6.12 3.33
CA LEU A 143 -6.40 6.27 3.67
C LEU A 143 -5.54 5.21 2.96
N MET A 144 -6.06 4.00 2.80
CA MET A 144 -5.41 2.92 2.05
C MET A 144 -5.38 3.19 0.54
N ILE A 145 -6.46 3.72 -0.03
CA ILE A 145 -6.50 4.17 -1.43
C ILE A 145 -5.46 5.27 -1.66
N CYS A 146 -5.42 6.28 -0.79
CA CYS A 146 -4.43 7.37 -0.86
C CYS A 146 -3.00 6.83 -0.75
N THR A 147 -2.77 5.85 0.14
CA THR A 147 -1.46 5.21 0.30
C THR A 147 -1.06 4.45 -0.96
N ASN A 148 -1.98 3.73 -1.59
CA ASN A 148 -1.74 3.01 -2.83
C ASN A 148 -1.31 3.94 -3.98
N ILE A 149 -2.07 5.03 -4.18
CA ILE A 149 -1.73 6.07 -5.17
C ILE A 149 -0.33 6.64 -4.91
N THR A 150 -0.01 6.91 -3.65
CA THR A 150 1.30 7.45 -3.28
C THR A 150 2.42 6.44 -3.54
N GLY A 151 2.20 5.14 -3.28
CA GLY A 151 3.14 4.08 -3.62
C GLY A 151 3.42 3.97 -5.12
N CYS A 152 2.40 4.16 -5.96
CA CYS A 152 2.56 4.23 -7.42
C CYS A 152 3.44 5.41 -7.83
N ILE A 153 3.19 6.60 -7.26
CA ILE A 153 4.02 7.80 -7.50
C ILE A 153 5.46 7.55 -7.05
N LEU A 154 5.65 6.86 -5.93
CA LEU A 154 6.97 6.52 -5.39
C LEU A 154 7.76 5.61 -6.32
N THR A 155 7.09 4.62 -6.92
CA THR A 155 7.68 3.72 -7.93
C THR A 155 8.21 4.51 -9.13
N VAL A 156 7.42 5.46 -9.65
CA VAL A 156 7.82 6.32 -10.76
C VAL A 156 9.01 7.18 -10.37
N TYR A 157 8.97 7.78 -9.18
CA TYR A 157 10.05 8.59 -8.65
C TYR A 157 11.37 7.82 -8.54
N PHE A 158 11.38 6.64 -7.91
CA PHE A 158 12.60 5.85 -7.76
C PHE A 158 13.13 5.34 -9.10
N SER A 159 12.25 5.01 -10.04
CA SER A 159 12.63 4.64 -11.40
C SER A 159 13.34 5.80 -12.12
N PHE A 160 12.83 7.04 -11.94
CA PHE A 160 13.45 8.24 -12.50
C PHE A 160 14.81 8.54 -11.84
N VAL A 161 14.91 8.45 -10.52
CA VAL A 161 16.16 8.68 -9.78
C VAL A 161 17.23 7.67 -10.20
N ALA A 162 16.90 6.38 -10.29
CA ALA A 162 17.82 5.34 -10.78
C ALA A 162 18.30 5.63 -12.21
N GLY A 163 17.41 6.05 -13.11
CA GLY A 163 17.75 6.43 -14.48
C GLY A 163 18.64 7.67 -14.58
N TYR A 164 18.37 8.68 -13.75
CA TYR A 164 19.11 9.94 -13.72
C TYR A 164 20.52 9.77 -13.14
N ILE A 165 20.66 9.04 -12.03
CA ILE A 165 21.97 8.69 -11.43
C ILE A 165 22.84 7.95 -12.46
N HIS A 166 22.25 7.00 -13.20
CA HIS A 166 22.98 6.23 -14.19
C HIS A 166 23.52 7.09 -15.34
N ARG A 167 22.70 7.98 -15.93
CA ARG A 167 23.16 8.88 -17.00
C ARG A 167 24.29 9.79 -16.54
N HIS A 168 24.23 10.26 -15.30
CA HIS A 168 25.23 11.19 -14.78
C HIS A 168 26.56 10.52 -14.44
N ILE A 169 26.54 9.26 -13.97
CA ILE A 169 27.75 8.47 -13.76
C ILE A 169 28.44 8.19 -15.10
N LEU A 170 27.68 7.76 -16.13
CA LEU A 170 28.23 7.52 -17.46
C LEU A 170 28.84 8.79 -18.09
N SER A 171 28.24 9.97 -17.89
CA SER A 171 28.80 11.21 -18.41
C SER A 171 30.07 11.66 -17.69
N THR A 172 30.22 11.34 -16.40
CA THR A 172 31.47 11.59 -15.66
C THR A 172 32.57 10.55 -15.91
N VAL A 173 32.22 9.33 -16.31
CA VAL A 173 33.19 8.27 -16.65
C VAL A 173 33.69 8.39 -18.08
N ASN A 174 32.97 9.08 -18.98
CA ASN A 174 33.41 9.37 -20.35
C ASN A 174 34.31 10.62 -20.48
N ILE A 175 35.10 10.92 -19.45
CA ILE A 175 36.23 11.84 -19.59
C ILE A 175 37.51 11.00 -19.47
N TYR A 176 38.14 10.82 -20.64
CA TYR A 176 39.32 10.00 -21.01
C TYR A 176 39.01 8.60 -21.54
#